data_AF-A0AAC9NR66-F1
#
_entry.id   AF-A0AAC9NR66-F1
#
_cell.length_a   1.000
_cell.length_b   1.000
_cell.length_c   1.000
_cell.angle_alpha   90.00
_cell.angle_beta   90.00
_cell.angle_gamma   90.00
#
_symmetry.space_group_name_H-M   'P 1'
#
loop_
_entity.id
_entity.type
_entity.pdbx_description
1 polymer ?
#
loop_
_entity_poly.entity_id
_entity_poly.type
_entity_poly.pdbx_seq_one_letter_code
_entity_poly.pdbx_strand_id
1 'polypeptide(L)'
;MSSNNKKETPLVEVLKVLFYFLLIALVISALSACGGGANEAAPPQSIPIPDPSGSDGAQEDAGFIIESEASLRATGSASPAQTYSLIESVFGEGSIEAPDLFTGDHVETAHIIEETDSTVGPHFVFLAHRDEDFNKGVQSDRQRNEIKTYDKSDSAVLGFEGETMQFEWYFYVSSDMSLSSKFSHFFQLKARNSSDSNENGNDDQPVITLSGVEKDSSGKELQVRHSVGFNTDGSRTSDVYLLKTNWGDITDEWVKIAVQATFAEEGSFSMQITRLEDNVTVVDINEPHIDMWRGVSGEDFIRPKWGIYRSVAELDKLRGQEERVKFADFVIRKGTP
;
A
#
# COMPACT_ATOMS: atom_id res chain seq x y z
N MET A 1 61.57 24.83 6.95
CA MET A 1 60.68 25.13 5.80
C MET A 1 59.30 25.41 6.37
N SER A 2 58.95 26.69 6.46
CA SER A 2 57.66 27.15 7.01
C SER A 2 56.72 27.47 5.86
N SER A 3 55.56 26.82 5.82
CA SER A 3 54.51 27.05 4.82
C SER A 3 53.55 28.12 5.33
N ASN A 4 53.59 29.30 4.71
CA ASN A 4 52.65 30.39 4.90
C ASN A 4 51.27 30.00 4.34
N ASN A 5 50.26 29.84 5.20
CA ASN A 5 48.86 29.85 4.78
C ASN A 5 48.26 31.22 5.07
N LYS A 6 48.04 31.98 3.99
CA LYS A 6 47.44 33.31 3.98
C LYS A 6 45.92 33.14 4.16
N LYS A 7 45.37 33.58 5.29
CA LYS A 7 43.91 33.68 5.49
C LYS A 7 43.39 34.80 4.59
N GLU A 8 42.53 34.45 3.63
CA GLU A 8 41.75 35.44 2.87
C GLU A 8 40.67 36.07 3.78
N THR A 9 40.42 37.36 3.60
CA THR A 9 39.52 38.16 4.42
C THR A 9 38.07 38.10 3.91
N PRO A 10 37.07 38.16 4.82
CA PRO A 10 35.65 37.89 4.52
C PRO A 10 34.98 38.89 3.56
N LEU A 11 35.66 39.98 3.20
CA LEU A 11 35.16 40.97 2.24
C LEU A 11 35.20 40.48 0.78
N VAL A 12 36.09 39.52 0.46
CA VAL A 12 36.31 39.02 -0.90
C VAL A 12 35.26 37.98 -1.32
N GLU A 13 34.72 37.21 -0.36
CA GLU A 13 33.64 36.24 -0.65
C GLU A 13 32.29 36.93 -0.87
N VAL A 14 31.97 37.98 -0.10
CA VAL A 14 30.72 38.73 -0.25
C VAL A 14 30.64 39.41 -1.62
N LEU A 15 31.76 39.88 -2.17
CA LEU A 15 31.81 40.51 -3.49
C LEU A 15 31.67 39.49 -4.64
N LYS A 16 32.10 38.22 -4.44
CA LYS A 16 31.91 37.13 -5.42
C LYS A 16 30.46 36.67 -5.52
N VAL A 17 29.74 36.61 -4.39
CA VAL A 17 28.32 36.23 -4.35
C VAL A 17 27.46 37.30 -5.05
N LEU A 18 27.74 38.60 -4.83
CA LEU A 18 27.03 39.70 -5.51
C LEU A 18 27.26 39.74 -7.04
N PHE A 19 28.42 39.29 -7.53
CA PHE A 19 28.70 39.22 -8.96
C PHE A 19 27.96 38.07 -9.67
N TYR A 20 27.73 36.95 -8.97
CA TYR A 20 26.99 35.80 -9.52
C TYR A 20 25.48 36.08 -9.65
N PHE A 21 24.89 36.84 -8.72
CA PHE A 21 23.46 37.21 -8.80
C PHE A 21 23.16 38.22 -9.92
N LEU A 22 24.13 39.06 -10.30
CA LEU A 22 23.99 40.01 -11.42
C LEU A 22 24.15 39.36 -12.80
N LEU A 23 24.84 38.21 -12.90
CA LEU A 23 25.01 37.49 -14.17
C LEU A 23 23.80 36.63 -14.55
N ILE A 24 23.03 36.13 -13.57
CA ILE A 24 21.84 35.29 -13.79
C ILE A 24 20.63 36.15 -14.21
N ALA A 25 20.55 37.40 -13.75
CA ALA A 25 19.48 38.34 -14.12
C ALA A 25 19.59 38.86 -15.58
N LEU A 26 20.72 38.64 -16.27
CA LEU A 26 20.94 39.13 -17.63
C LEU A 26 20.64 38.08 -18.74
N VAL A 27 20.28 36.85 -18.39
CA VAL A 27 20.08 35.73 -19.35
C VAL A 27 18.59 35.45 -19.65
N ILE A 28 17.64 36.13 -19.00
CA ILE A 28 16.18 35.92 -19.22
C ILE A 28 15.52 37.09 -19.98
N SER A 29 16.26 37.79 -20.85
CA SER A 29 15.66 38.84 -21.69
C SER A 29 16.26 38.92 -23.09
N ALA A 30 16.22 37.81 -23.81
CA ALA A 30 16.24 37.82 -25.27
C ALA A 30 15.73 36.48 -25.79
N LEU A 31 14.48 36.44 -26.24
CA LEU A 31 13.99 35.63 -27.37
C LEU A 31 12.52 36.00 -27.57
N SER A 32 12.29 37.02 -28.39
CA SER A 32 10.99 37.33 -28.99
C SER A 32 11.21 37.65 -30.46
N ALA A 33 10.29 37.16 -31.28
CA ALA A 33 10.09 37.40 -32.71
C ALA A 33 10.92 36.57 -33.70
N CYS A 34 10.33 35.47 -34.18
CA CYS A 34 10.05 35.24 -35.60
C CYS A 34 9.04 34.08 -35.72
N GLY A 35 7.82 34.38 -36.18
CA GLY A 35 6.79 33.38 -36.46
C GLY A 35 5.67 34.00 -37.27
N GLY A 36 5.75 33.84 -38.60
CA GLY A 36 4.73 34.29 -39.53
C GLY A 36 3.67 33.22 -39.79
N GLY A 37 2.48 33.70 -40.20
CA GLY A 37 1.69 33.07 -41.26
C GLY A 37 0.85 31.82 -40.93
N ALA A 38 -0.40 32.08 -40.54
CA ALA A 38 -1.64 31.40 -40.93
C ALA A 38 -1.70 29.86 -41.01
N ASN A 39 -2.46 29.27 -40.07
CA ASN A 39 -3.66 28.49 -40.39
C ASN A 39 -4.47 28.27 -39.10
N GLU A 40 -5.68 28.81 -39.04
CA GLU A 40 -6.66 28.52 -37.99
C GLU A 40 -7.12 27.07 -38.12
N ALA A 41 -6.78 26.24 -37.14
CA ALA A 41 -7.40 24.94 -36.94
C ALA A 41 -8.61 25.11 -36.00
N ALA A 42 -9.76 24.57 -36.41
CA ALA A 42 -11.02 24.58 -35.67
C ALA A 42 -10.89 23.97 -34.26
N PRO A 43 -11.72 24.39 -33.28
CA PRO A 43 -11.66 23.85 -31.93
C PRO A 43 -12.06 22.36 -31.92
N PRO A 44 -11.45 21.54 -31.05
CA PRO A 44 -11.80 20.13 -30.95
C PRO A 44 -13.24 19.97 -30.45
N GLN A 45 -14.01 19.14 -31.14
CA GLN A 45 -15.38 18.82 -30.76
C GLN A 45 -15.39 18.02 -29.46
N SER A 46 -16.24 18.45 -28.53
CA SER A 46 -16.55 17.74 -27.28
C SER A 46 -17.18 16.38 -27.58
N ILE A 47 -16.53 15.31 -27.13
CA ILE A 47 -17.10 13.96 -27.11
C ILE A 47 -18.20 13.94 -26.02
N PRO A 48 -19.42 13.45 -26.29
CA PRO A 48 -20.46 13.37 -25.26
C PRO A 48 -20.12 12.28 -24.25
N ILE A 49 -20.22 12.62 -22.96
CA ILE A 49 -20.19 11.67 -21.84
C ILE A 49 -21.50 10.85 -21.88
N PRO A 50 -21.48 9.51 -21.82
CA PRO A 50 -22.70 8.73 -21.66
C PRO A 50 -23.22 8.86 -20.22
N ASP A 51 -24.51 9.10 -20.11
CA ASP A 51 -25.31 9.20 -18.88
C ASP A 51 -25.29 7.87 -18.09
N PRO A 52 -25.10 7.84 -16.75
CA PRO A 52 -25.15 6.60 -15.99
C PRO A 52 -26.58 6.36 -15.50
N SER A 53 -27.35 5.62 -16.28
CA SER A 53 -28.61 5.05 -15.81
C SER A 53 -28.73 3.57 -16.20
N GLY A 54 -28.34 2.70 -15.26
CA GLY A 54 -28.91 1.37 -15.00
C GLY A 54 -28.58 0.22 -15.95
N SER A 55 -27.83 -0.77 -15.44
CA SER A 55 -28.31 -2.16 -15.29
C SER A 55 -27.24 -3.02 -14.62
N ASP A 56 -27.62 -3.74 -13.56
CA ASP A 56 -26.88 -4.90 -13.05
C ASP A 56 -26.56 -5.84 -14.22
N GLY A 57 -25.27 -5.98 -14.51
CA GLY A 57 -24.75 -6.94 -15.46
C GLY A 57 -23.36 -7.32 -14.98
N ALA A 58 -23.18 -8.59 -14.63
CA ALA A 58 -21.87 -9.16 -14.30
C ALA A 58 -20.88 -8.76 -15.41
N GLN A 59 -19.90 -7.95 -15.03
CA GLN A 59 -18.84 -7.52 -15.93
C GLN A 59 -17.87 -8.69 -16.08
N GLU A 60 -17.86 -9.34 -17.25
CA GLU A 60 -16.90 -10.39 -17.58
C GLU A 60 -15.51 -9.78 -17.71
N ASP A 61 -14.67 -9.96 -16.68
CA ASP A 61 -13.23 -9.71 -16.79
C ASP A 61 -12.56 -11.02 -17.23
N ALA A 62 -12.46 -11.22 -18.55
CA ALA A 62 -11.65 -12.20 -19.30
C ALA A 62 -11.45 -13.63 -18.73
N GLY A 63 -12.39 -14.14 -17.92
CA GLY A 63 -12.33 -15.45 -17.29
C GLY A 63 -13.06 -15.52 -15.95
N PHE A 64 -13.23 -14.39 -15.25
CA PHE A 64 -13.87 -14.36 -13.93
C PHE A 64 -15.31 -13.82 -13.99
N ILE A 65 -16.27 -14.59 -13.47
CA ILE A 65 -17.67 -14.19 -13.35
C ILE A 65 -17.86 -13.57 -11.97
N ILE A 66 -18.09 -12.26 -11.95
CA ILE A 66 -18.29 -11.48 -10.72
C ILE A 66 -19.69 -11.74 -10.14
N GLU A 67 -19.75 -12.13 -8.87
CA GLU A 67 -20.97 -12.30 -8.09
C GLU A 67 -21.26 -11.09 -7.20
N SER A 68 -20.22 -10.48 -6.64
CA SER A 68 -20.34 -9.22 -5.90
C SER A 68 -19.05 -8.40 -6.01
N GLU A 69 -19.19 -7.08 -5.91
CA GLU A 69 -18.09 -6.12 -5.92
C GLU A 69 -18.30 -5.06 -4.83
N ALA A 70 -17.23 -4.74 -4.12
CA ALA A 70 -17.14 -3.58 -3.25
C ALA A 70 -15.92 -2.75 -3.64
N SER A 71 -16.05 -1.42 -3.58
CA SER A 71 -14.95 -0.51 -3.90
C SER A 71 -14.83 0.60 -2.87
N LEU A 72 -13.60 0.96 -2.52
CA LEU A 72 -13.26 2.10 -1.67
C LEU A 72 -12.32 3.03 -2.45
N ARG A 73 -12.81 4.22 -2.79
CA ARG A 73 -12.09 5.25 -3.55
C ARG A 73 -12.02 6.53 -2.75
N ALA A 74 -10.84 7.14 -2.66
CA ALA A 74 -10.68 8.44 -2.02
C ALA A 74 -11.43 9.51 -2.81
N THR A 75 -11.81 10.59 -2.11
CA THR A 75 -12.45 11.77 -2.71
C THR A 75 -11.43 12.86 -3.05
N GLY A 76 -10.27 12.86 -2.36
CA GLY A 76 -9.14 13.76 -2.58
C GLY A 76 -9.23 15.07 -1.79
N SER A 77 -10.36 15.33 -1.12
CA SER A 77 -10.59 16.55 -0.34
C SER A 77 -11.31 16.33 0.99
N ALA A 78 -11.47 15.07 1.42
CA ALA A 78 -12.12 14.75 2.68
C ALA A 78 -11.28 15.22 3.88
N SER A 79 -11.95 15.69 4.93
CA SER A 79 -11.33 15.77 6.25
C SER A 79 -11.06 14.36 6.79
N PRO A 80 -10.12 14.17 7.74
CA PRO A 80 -9.84 12.85 8.30
C PRO A 80 -11.07 12.12 8.84
N ALA A 81 -11.99 12.82 9.51
CA ALA A 81 -13.24 12.24 9.99
C ALA A 81 -14.14 11.73 8.85
N GLN A 82 -14.17 12.42 7.71
CA GLN A 82 -14.89 11.97 6.51
C GLN A 82 -14.18 10.78 5.86
N THR A 83 -12.85 10.80 5.79
CA THR A 83 -12.04 9.66 5.30
C THR A 83 -12.31 8.41 6.12
N TYR A 84 -12.37 8.51 7.45
CA TYR A 84 -12.66 7.35 8.32
C TYR A 84 -14.08 6.86 8.12
N SER A 85 -15.05 7.78 8.08
CA SER A 85 -16.46 7.45 7.79
C SER A 85 -16.62 6.74 6.45
N LEU A 86 -15.86 7.16 5.43
CA LEU A 86 -15.85 6.55 4.10
C LEU A 86 -15.30 5.12 4.14
N ILE A 87 -14.14 4.91 4.78
CA ILE A 87 -13.55 3.58 4.95
C ILE A 87 -14.53 2.65 5.66
N GLU A 88 -15.09 3.10 6.79
CA GLU A 88 -16.03 2.31 7.59
C GLU A 88 -17.36 2.06 6.88
N SER A 89 -17.78 2.93 5.96
CA SER A 89 -18.98 2.68 5.14
C SER A 89 -18.83 1.49 4.20
N VAL A 90 -17.60 1.12 3.83
CA VAL A 90 -17.31 -0.02 2.94
C VAL A 90 -16.88 -1.25 3.72
N PHE A 91 -16.01 -1.10 4.72
CA PHE A 91 -15.44 -2.22 5.48
C PHE A 91 -16.08 -2.43 6.86
N GLY A 92 -17.06 -1.63 7.24
CA GLY A 92 -17.77 -1.69 8.52
C GLY A 92 -17.13 -0.80 9.58
N GLU A 93 -17.95 -0.31 10.52
CA GLU A 93 -17.51 0.45 11.70
C GLU A 93 -16.44 -0.34 12.48
N GLY A 94 -15.33 0.29 12.86
CA GLY A 94 -14.22 -0.39 13.55
C GLY A 94 -13.27 -1.19 12.66
N SER A 95 -13.37 -1.02 11.33
CA SER A 95 -12.44 -1.59 10.34
C SER A 95 -11.06 -0.92 10.33
N ILE A 96 -10.92 0.22 10.99
CA ILE A 96 -9.67 0.99 11.04
C ILE A 96 -8.90 0.64 12.33
N GLU A 97 -7.65 0.21 12.17
CA GLU A 97 -6.69 -0.01 13.26
C GLU A 97 -5.56 1.04 13.16
N ALA A 98 -5.94 2.32 13.19
CA ALA A 98 -5.04 3.48 13.16
C ALA A 98 -4.71 3.96 14.58
N PRO A 99 -3.47 4.44 14.87
CA PRO A 99 -3.04 4.83 16.21
C PRO A 99 -4.00 5.81 16.90
N ASP A 100 -4.45 6.83 16.18
CA ASP A 100 -5.30 7.89 16.71
C ASP A 100 -6.69 7.46 17.20
N LEU A 101 -7.09 6.21 16.89
CA LEU A 101 -8.32 5.61 17.37
C LEU A 101 -8.18 4.83 18.68
N PHE A 102 -6.96 4.72 19.24
CA PHE A 102 -6.70 3.97 20.46
C PHE A 102 -6.20 4.86 21.60
N THR A 103 -6.88 4.79 22.74
CA THR A 103 -6.45 5.46 23.97
C THR A 103 -5.01 5.05 24.35
N GLY A 104 -4.16 6.04 24.60
CA GLY A 104 -2.76 5.81 24.99
C GLY A 104 -1.79 5.66 23.82
N ASP A 105 -2.27 5.89 22.59
CA ASP A 105 -1.48 5.98 21.37
C ASP A 105 -1.35 7.45 20.91
N HIS A 106 -0.80 7.68 19.72
CA HIS A 106 -0.67 9.00 19.09
C HIS A 106 -2.04 9.55 18.62
N VAL A 107 -2.80 10.18 19.51
CA VAL A 107 -4.20 10.62 19.26
C VAL A 107 -4.33 12.05 18.73
N GLU A 108 -3.25 12.81 18.71
CA GLU A 108 -3.23 14.24 18.36
C GLU A 108 -3.20 14.50 16.85
N THR A 109 -2.91 13.50 16.04
CA THR A 109 -2.88 13.59 14.58
C THR A 109 -3.73 12.49 13.95
N ALA A 110 -4.25 12.73 12.74
CA ALA A 110 -4.90 11.67 11.98
C ALA A 110 -3.84 10.83 11.26
N HIS A 111 -4.07 9.52 11.14
CA HIS A 111 -3.11 8.61 10.52
C HIS A 111 -3.52 8.12 9.14
N ILE A 112 -4.76 8.37 8.72
CA ILE A 112 -5.18 8.17 7.32
C ILE A 112 -5.77 9.48 6.80
N ILE A 113 -5.14 10.05 5.77
CA ILE A 113 -5.57 11.27 5.10
C ILE A 113 -5.77 11.02 3.61
N GLU A 114 -6.36 11.97 2.90
CA GLU A 114 -6.49 11.93 1.45
C GLU A 114 -5.61 12.99 0.79
N GLU A 115 -4.99 12.61 -0.32
CA GLU A 115 -4.25 13.50 -1.23
C GLU A 115 -4.76 13.30 -2.66
N THR A 116 -4.21 14.07 -3.60
CA THR A 116 -4.46 13.91 -5.04
C THR A 116 -3.16 14.13 -5.80
N ASP A 117 -2.91 13.31 -6.82
CA ASP A 117 -1.85 13.54 -7.80
C ASP A 117 -2.35 13.37 -9.24
N SER A 118 -1.47 13.63 -10.21
CA SER A 118 -1.82 13.58 -11.64
C SER A 118 -1.86 12.16 -12.23
N THR A 119 -1.41 11.14 -11.50
CA THR A 119 -1.26 9.77 -12.01
C THR A 119 -2.49 8.93 -11.67
N VAL A 120 -2.86 8.85 -10.40
CA VAL A 120 -4.02 8.07 -9.94
C VAL A 120 -5.18 8.95 -9.45
N GLY A 121 -4.97 10.26 -9.33
CA GLY A 121 -5.98 11.16 -8.79
C GLY A 121 -6.07 11.05 -7.26
N PRO A 122 -7.27 11.14 -6.68
CA PRO A 122 -7.51 10.95 -5.25
C PRO A 122 -6.95 9.64 -4.71
N HIS A 123 -6.23 9.70 -3.59
CA HIS A 123 -5.69 8.53 -2.93
C HIS A 123 -5.59 8.70 -1.41
N PHE A 124 -5.55 7.58 -0.70
CA PHE A 124 -5.31 7.53 0.74
C PHE A 124 -3.81 7.54 1.04
N VAL A 125 -3.43 8.19 2.13
CA VAL A 125 -2.06 8.19 2.68
C VAL A 125 -2.11 7.71 4.12
N PHE A 126 -1.48 6.57 4.36
CA PHE A 126 -1.30 5.96 5.66
C PHE A 126 0.01 6.47 6.25
N LEU A 127 -0.08 7.17 7.38
CA LEU A 127 1.04 7.78 8.08
C LEU A 127 1.56 6.84 9.16
N ALA A 128 2.88 6.86 9.38
CA ALA A 128 3.50 6.22 10.54
C ALA A 128 4.61 7.07 11.15
N HIS A 129 4.49 7.35 12.44
CA HIS A 129 5.42 8.12 13.25
C HIS A 129 6.21 7.17 14.15
N ARG A 130 7.48 6.94 13.82
CA ARG A 130 8.35 5.92 14.46
C ARG A 130 8.38 5.98 15.99
N ASP A 131 8.37 7.18 16.55
CA ASP A 131 8.59 7.39 17.99
C ASP A 131 7.28 7.53 18.79
N GLU A 132 6.15 7.72 18.12
CA GLU A 132 4.87 8.11 18.75
C GLU A 132 3.80 7.03 18.58
N ASP A 133 3.78 6.33 17.44
CA ASP A 133 2.73 5.35 17.14
C ASP A 133 3.02 4.01 17.82
N PHE A 134 1.96 3.31 18.24
CA PHE A 134 2.03 1.98 18.81
C PHE A 134 1.17 0.97 18.04
N ASN A 135 0.99 -0.22 18.62
CA ASN A 135 0.12 -1.25 18.10
C ASN A 135 -1.18 -1.24 18.90
N LYS A 136 -2.12 -0.38 18.49
CA LYS A 136 -3.46 -0.27 19.09
C LYS A 136 -3.42 0.18 20.56
N GLY A 137 -2.68 1.25 20.85
CA GLY A 137 -2.50 1.78 22.21
C GLY A 137 -1.55 0.97 23.09
N VAL A 138 -0.89 -0.06 22.54
CA VAL A 138 0.05 -0.91 23.27
C VAL A 138 1.46 -0.73 22.73
N GLN A 139 2.30 -0.08 23.53
CA GLN A 139 3.73 0.03 23.25
C GLN A 139 4.36 -1.37 23.22
N SER A 140 4.95 -1.70 22.07
CA SER A 140 5.51 -3.02 21.80
C SER A 140 6.60 -2.92 20.72
N ASP A 141 7.08 -4.06 20.23
CA ASP A 141 7.99 -4.12 19.08
C ASP A 141 7.27 -3.90 17.73
N ARG A 142 6.06 -3.34 17.75
CA ARG A 142 5.15 -3.21 16.60
C ARG A 142 4.49 -1.84 16.55
N GLN A 143 4.31 -1.34 15.33
CA GLN A 143 3.45 -0.20 14.99
C GLN A 143 2.42 -0.62 13.96
N ARG A 144 1.20 -0.10 14.09
CA ARG A 144 0.11 -0.43 13.17
C ARG A 144 -0.67 0.81 12.78
N ASN A 145 -0.83 0.96 11.47
CA ASN A 145 -1.88 1.76 10.86
C ASN A 145 -2.43 0.94 9.68
N GLU A 146 -3.55 0.26 9.88
CA GLU A 146 -4.14 -0.63 8.87
C GLU A 146 -5.67 -0.49 8.80
N ILE A 147 -6.22 -0.73 7.62
CA ILE A 147 -7.65 -1.03 7.42
C ILE A 147 -7.82 -2.53 7.17
N LYS A 148 -8.98 -3.09 7.52
CA LYS A 148 -9.28 -4.51 7.36
C LYS A 148 -10.77 -4.74 7.14
N THR A 149 -11.13 -5.91 6.60
CA THR A 149 -12.47 -6.47 6.81
C THR A 149 -12.49 -7.34 8.07
N TYR A 150 -13.66 -7.58 8.66
CA TYR A 150 -13.80 -8.34 9.91
C TYR A 150 -15.21 -8.92 10.06
N ASP A 151 -15.51 -9.54 11.21
CA ASP A 151 -16.73 -10.31 11.46
C ASP A 151 -18.04 -9.49 11.40
N LYS A 152 -17.97 -8.16 11.37
CA LYS A 152 -19.14 -7.30 11.11
C LYS A 152 -19.11 -6.57 9.77
N SER A 153 -18.11 -6.84 8.92
CA SER A 153 -18.15 -6.40 7.52
C SER A 153 -19.23 -7.18 6.77
N ASP A 154 -19.68 -6.64 5.64
CA ASP A 154 -20.55 -7.37 4.72
C ASP A 154 -19.87 -8.66 4.25
N SER A 155 -20.61 -9.76 4.11
CA SER A 155 -20.04 -11.04 3.68
C SER A 155 -19.47 -11.00 2.26
N ALA A 156 -19.86 -10.03 1.43
CA ALA A 156 -19.30 -9.79 0.11
C ALA A 156 -17.79 -9.47 0.13
N VAL A 157 -17.26 -8.99 1.27
CA VAL A 157 -15.83 -8.65 1.42
C VAL A 157 -15.06 -9.63 2.33
N LEU A 158 -15.66 -10.79 2.62
CA LEU A 158 -15.07 -11.88 3.41
C LEU A 158 -14.93 -13.13 2.54
N GLY A 159 -13.80 -13.82 2.64
CA GLY A 159 -13.52 -15.05 1.89
C GLY A 159 -13.79 -16.29 2.72
N PHE A 160 -14.91 -16.96 2.49
CA PHE A 160 -15.27 -18.21 3.13
C PHE A 160 -14.68 -19.43 2.39
N GLU A 161 -14.77 -20.60 3.02
CA GLU A 161 -14.23 -21.84 2.47
C GLU A 161 -14.79 -22.14 1.07
N GLY A 162 -13.91 -22.43 0.12
CA GLY A 162 -14.20 -22.73 -1.27
C GLY A 162 -14.48 -21.51 -2.15
N GLU A 163 -14.64 -20.31 -1.58
CA GLU A 163 -14.89 -19.10 -2.37
C GLU A 163 -13.62 -18.62 -3.07
N THR A 164 -13.81 -17.97 -4.22
CA THR A 164 -12.73 -17.24 -4.90
C THR A 164 -12.99 -15.74 -4.86
N MET A 165 -11.95 -14.97 -4.53
CA MET A 165 -12.00 -13.52 -4.51
C MET A 165 -10.85 -12.91 -5.29
N GLN A 166 -11.11 -11.73 -5.85
CA GLN A 166 -10.11 -10.84 -6.42
C GLN A 166 -9.98 -9.57 -5.58
N PHE A 167 -8.74 -9.08 -5.45
CA PHE A 167 -8.42 -7.82 -4.79
C PHE A 167 -7.56 -6.99 -5.74
N GLU A 168 -7.95 -5.75 -6.00
CA GLU A 168 -7.16 -4.81 -6.80
C GLU A 168 -7.00 -3.48 -6.06
N TRP A 169 -5.83 -2.87 -6.18
CA TRP A 169 -5.56 -1.51 -5.70
C TRP A 169 -4.32 -0.94 -6.38
N TYR A 170 -4.16 0.38 -6.31
CA TYR A 170 -2.90 1.04 -6.62
C TYR A 170 -2.09 1.27 -5.35
N PHE A 171 -0.78 1.11 -5.45
CA PHE A 171 0.14 1.24 -4.33
C PHE A 171 1.30 2.17 -4.71
N TYR A 172 1.72 3.01 -3.76
CA TYR A 172 2.92 3.82 -3.88
C TYR A 172 3.64 3.90 -2.54
N VAL A 173 4.97 3.79 -2.60
CA VAL A 173 5.86 3.98 -1.46
C VAL A 173 7.17 4.62 -1.93
N SER A 174 7.77 5.46 -1.10
CA SER A 174 9.05 6.09 -1.44
C SER A 174 10.24 5.14 -1.25
N SER A 175 11.25 5.24 -2.11
CA SER A 175 12.51 4.50 -1.94
C SER A 175 13.26 4.90 -0.66
N ASP A 176 13.01 6.11 -0.15
CA ASP A 176 13.55 6.61 1.12
C ASP A 176 12.90 5.98 2.35
N MET A 177 11.80 5.22 2.20
CA MET A 177 11.18 4.51 3.32
C MET A 177 12.22 3.61 3.99
N SER A 178 12.35 3.78 5.30
CA SER A 178 13.29 2.98 6.09
C SER A 178 12.69 1.61 6.39
N LEU A 179 13.48 0.56 6.17
CA LEU A 179 13.10 -0.83 6.43
C LEU A 179 14.08 -1.42 7.44
N SER A 180 13.60 -2.33 8.29
CA SER A 180 14.45 -3.11 9.18
C SER A 180 14.63 -4.53 8.64
N SER A 181 15.46 -5.34 9.30
CA SER A 181 15.59 -6.75 8.95
C SER A 181 14.37 -7.59 9.36
N LYS A 182 13.48 -7.00 10.17
CA LYS A 182 12.17 -7.54 10.56
C LYS A 182 11.15 -7.25 9.44
N PHE A 183 9.87 -7.18 9.77
CA PHE A 183 8.81 -7.02 8.77
C PHE A 183 8.30 -5.58 8.68
N SER A 184 7.91 -5.17 7.48
CA SER A 184 6.92 -4.10 7.23
C SER A 184 5.88 -4.65 6.26
N HIS A 185 4.70 -5.00 6.76
CA HIS A 185 3.59 -5.55 5.97
C HIS A 185 2.75 -4.42 5.39
N PHE A 186 2.46 -4.51 4.08
CA PHE A 186 1.63 -3.55 3.35
C PHE A 186 0.28 -4.11 2.92
N PHE A 187 0.23 -5.42 2.70
CA PHE A 187 -0.98 -6.18 2.45
C PHE A 187 -0.88 -7.55 3.12
N GLN A 188 -2.01 -8.03 3.62
CA GLN A 188 -2.12 -9.36 4.23
C GLN A 188 -3.43 -10.01 3.81
N LEU A 189 -3.41 -11.32 3.53
CA LEU A 189 -4.59 -12.18 3.68
C LEU A 189 -4.42 -12.92 5.00
N LYS A 190 -5.38 -12.75 5.90
CA LYS A 190 -5.29 -13.28 7.26
C LYS A 190 -6.59 -13.95 7.65
N ALA A 191 -6.49 -15.11 8.27
CA ALA A 191 -7.66 -15.78 8.82
C ALA A 191 -8.31 -14.98 9.96
N ARG A 192 -9.59 -15.23 10.14
CA ARG A 192 -10.33 -14.88 11.34
C ARG A 192 -11.13 -16.09 11.76
N ASN A 193 -10.72 -16.69 12.86
CA ASN A 193 -11.36 -17.89 13.37
C ASN A 193 -12.21 -17.57 14.60
N SER A 194 -13.25 -18.37 14.77
CA SER A 194 -14.10 -18.41 15.97
C SER A 194 -13.40 -18.99 17.19
N SER A 195 -12.28 -19.71 16.99
CA SER A 195 -11.43 -20.27 18.05
C SER A 195 -9.94 -20.21 17.72
N ASP A 196 -9.10 -20.21 18.77
CA ASP A 196 -7.63 -20.25 18.65
C ASP A 196 -7.12 -21.70 18.45
N SER A 197 -7.92 -22.57 17.83
CA SER A 197 -7.56 -23.97 17.58
C SER A 197 -6.42 -24.06 16.57
N ASN A 198 -5.42 -24.90 16.88
CA ASN A 198 -4.32 -25.22 15.97
C ASN A 198 -4.65 -26.37 15.00
N GLU A 199 -5.88 -26.89 15.02
CA GLU A 199 -6.29 -28.01 14.15
C GLU A 199 -6.06 -27.70 12.67
N ASN A 200 -6.26 -26.45 12.27
CA ASN A 200 -5.98 -25.96 10.92
C ASN A 200 -5.13 -24.68 10.92
N GLY A 201 -4.03 -24.67 11.68
CA GLY A 201 -3.04 -23.58 11.60
C GLY A 201 -3.34 -22.29 12.36
N ASN A 202 -4.53 -22.14 12.96
CA ASN A 202 -5.02 -20.97 13.71
C ASN A 202 -5.00 -19.62 12.96
N ASP A 203 -5.45 -18.53 13.62
CA ASP A 203 -5.53 -17.19 13.04
C ASP A 203 -4.48 -16.18 13.56
N ASP A 204 -3.45 -16.64 14.28
CA ASP A 204 -2.42 -15.77 14.86
C ASP A 204 -1.50 -15.17 13.78
N GLN A 205 -1.27 -15.90 12.69
CA GLN A 205 -0.37 -15.51 11.59
C GLN A 205 -1.16 -15.21 10.31
N PRO A 206 -0.69 -14.29 9.46
CA PRO A 206 -1.25 -14.11 8.12
C PRO A 206 -0.95 -15.33 7.23
N VAL A 207 -1.89 -15.66 6.34
CA VAL A 207 -1.73 -16.70 5.30
C VAL A 207 -0.82 -16.19 4.19
N ILE A 208 -1.04 -14.95 3.73
CA ILE A 208 -0.20 -14.26 2.76
C ILE A 208 0.22 -12.91 3.32
N THR A 209 1.46 -12.51 3.02
CA THR A 209 1.93 -11.13 3.25
C THR A 209 2.64 -10.58 2.02
N LEU A 210 2.41 -9.29 1.73
CA LEU A 210 3.27 -8.46 0.89
C LEU A 210 4.07 -7.55 1.83
N SER A 211 5.40 -7.66 1.79
CA SER A 211 6.27 -7.02 2.79
C SER A 211 7.53 -6.39 2.20
N GLY A 212 7.96 -5.28 2.80
CA GLY A 212 9.30 -4.73 2.63
C GLY A 212 10.20 -5.10 3.80
N VAL A 213 11.44 -5.50 3.52
CA VAL A 213 12.47 -5.77 4.54
C VAL A 213 13.84 -5.31 4.05
N GLU A 214 14.78 -5.04 4.95
CA GLU A 214 16.20 -4.77 4.59
C GLU A 214 17.11 -5.86 5.16
N LYS A 215 17.75 -6.62 4.27
CA LYS A 215 18.68 -7.70 4.61
C LYS A 215 20.12 -7.27 4.36
N ASP A 216 20.98 -7.54 5.33
CA ASP A 216 22.42 -7.25 5.19
C ASP A 216 23.05 -7.95 3.97
N SER A 217 22.49 -9.08 3.53
CA SER A 217 22.98 -9.88 2.39
C SER A 217 22.54 -9.36 1.01
N SER A 218 21.41 -8.68 0.93
CA SER A 218 20.68 -8.47 -0.34
C SER A 218 20.06 -7.07 -0.46
N GLY A 219 20.23 -6.21 0.55
CA GLY A 219 19.65 -4.88 0.58
C GLY A 219 18.14 -4.92 0.86
N LYS A 220 17.43 -3.92 0.36
CA LYS A 220 15.97 -3.82 0.50
C LYS A 220 15.29 -4.82 -0.45
N GLU A 221 14.46 -5.68 0.11
CA GLU A 221 13.72 -6.72 -0.60
C GLU A 221 12.21 -6.46 -0.51
N LEU A 222 11.51 -6.63 -1.63
CA LEU A 222 10.08 -6.89 -1.67
C LEU A 222 9.86 -8.40 -1.55
N GLN A 223 8.97 -8.80 -0.66
CA GLN A 223 8.72 -10.21 -0.36
C GLN A 223 7.23 -10.53 -0.36
N VAL A 224 6.88 -11.62 -1.03
CA VAL A 224 5.58 -12.28 -0.86
C VAL A 224 5.81 -13.60 -0.15
N ARG A 225 5.16 -13.77 1.00
CA ARG A 225 5.29 -14.98 1.82
C ARG A 225 3.96 -15.66 2.03
N HIS A 226 4.01 -16.98 2.09
CA HIS A 226 2.93 -17.85 2.49
C HIS A 226 3.25 -18.53 3.82
N SER A 227 2.26 -18.72 4.68
CA SER A 227 2.41 -19.44 5.95
C SER A 227 1.25 -20.40 6.18
N VAL A 228 1.60 -21.61 6.63
CA VAL A 228 0.63 -22.60 7.13
C VAL A 228 0.29 -22.47 8.61
N GLY A 229 0.82 -21.42 9.26
CA GLY A 229 0.50 -21.09 10.65
C GLY A 229 1.19 -22.01 11.66
N PHE A 230 0.43 -22.92 12.24
CA PHE A 230 0.86 -23.78 13.35
C PHE A 230 0.53 -25.25 13.09
N ASN A 231 1.41 -26.13 13.55
CA ASN A 231 1.10 -27.54 13.67
C ASN A 231 0.07 -27.76 14.78
N THR A 232 -0.62 -28.90 14.75
CA THR A 232 -1.63 -29.28 15.75
C THR A 232 -1.08 -29.33 17.19
N ASP A 233 0.24 -29.52 17.35
CA ASP A 233 0.94 -29.47 18.64
C ASP A 233 1.25 -28.05 19.14
N GLY A 234 0.89 -27.02 18.38
CA GLY A 234 1.12 -25.60 18.68
C GLY A 234 2.51 -25.08 18.33
N SER A 235 3.35 -25.87 17.66
CA SER A 235 4.61 -25.37 17.10
C SER A 235 4.38 -24.59 15.80
N ARG A 236 5.13 -23.51 15.61
CA ARG A 236 5.04 -22.67 14.39
C ARG A 236 5.63 -23.42 13.19
N THR A 237 4.94 -23.34 12.05
CA THR A 237 5.53 -23.76 10.77
C THR A 237 6.46 -22.69 10.23
N SER A 238 7.32 -23.06 9.28
CA SER A 238 8.16 -22.10 8.56
C SER A 238 7.35 -21.44 7.44
N ASP A 239 7.52 -20.13 7.29
CA ASP A 239 6.99 -19.42 6.13
C ASP A 239 7.74 -19.84 4.86
N VAL A 240 7.02 -19.89 3.74
CA VAL A 240 7.56 -20.07 2.40
C VAL A 240 7.61 -18.71 1.69
N TYR A 241 8.69 -18.45 0.97
CA TYR A 241 8.75 -17.28 0.08
C TYR A 241 8.21 -17.67 -1.28
N LEU A 242 7.09 -17.09 -1.67
CA LEU A 242 6.58 -17.16 -3.05
C LEU A 242 7.38 -16.23 -3.96
N LEU A 243 7.85 -15.11 -3.41
CA LEU A 243 8.71 -14.17 -4.12
C LEU A 243 9.71 -13.49 -3.17
N LYS A 244 10.91 -13.23 -3.71
CA LYS A 244 11.80 -12.16 -3.25
C LYS A 244 12.32 -11.41 -4.48
N THR A 245 12.11 -10.11 -4.53
CA THR A 245 12.69 -9.23 -5.56
C THR A 245 13.22 -7.94 -4.94
N ASN A 246 13.85 -7.09 -5.75
CA ASN A 246 14.35 -5.81 -5.32
C ASN A 246 13.18 -4.89 -4.91
N TRP A 247 13.28 -4.30 -3.72
CA TRP A 247 12.32 -3.29 -3.25
C TRP A 247 12.20 -2.10 -4.22
N GLY A 248 13.32 -1.75 -4.87
CA GLY A 248 13.38 -0.65 -5.83
C GLY A 248 12.48 -0.81 -7.05
N ASP A 249 12.00 -2.03 -7.34
CA ASP A 249 11.14 -2.30 -8.50
C ASP A 249 9.71 -1.73 -8.35
N ILE A 250 9.34 -1.27 -7.15
CA ILE A 250 7.99 -0.74 -6.84
C ILE A 250 8.00 0.62 -6.14
N THR A 251 9.16 1.28 -6.03
CA THR A 251 9.30 2.53 -5.26
C THR A 251 9.35 3.75 -6.15
N ASP A 252 8.89 4.88 -5.62
CA ASP A 252 8.86 6.20 -6.28
C ASP A 252 8.01 6.26 -7.56
N GLU A 253 7.12 5.28 -7.74
CA GLU A 253 6.11 5.24 -8.79
C GLU A 253 4.86 4.49 -8.31
N TRP A 254 3.75 4.68 -9.01
CA TRP A 254 2.53 3.93 -8.74
C TRP A 254 2.58 2.57 -9.41
N VAL A 255 2.17 1.53 -8.68
CA VAL A 255 1.97 0.19 -9.22
C VAL A 255 0.52 -0.26 -9.03
N LYS A 256 -0.04 -0.99 -10.00
CA LYS A 256 -1.30 -1.72 -9.84
C LYS A 256 -0.98 -3.09 -9.25
N ILE A 257 -1.63 -3.44 -8.14
CA ILE A 257 -1.57 -4.77 -7.56
C ILE A 257 -2.91 -5.45 -7.81
N ALA A 258 -2.87 -6.66 -8.36
CA ALA A 258 -4.02 -7.53 -8.56
C ALA A 258 -3.74 -8.88 -7.90
N VAL A 259 -4.67 -9.37 -7.10
CA VAL A 259 -4.60 -10.65 -6.38
C VAL A 259 -5.86 -11.44 -6.69
N GLN A 260 -5.72 -12.75 -6.94
CA GLN A 260 -6.83 -13.69 -6.92
C GLN A 260 -6.51 -14.83 -5.96
N ALA A 261 -7.47 -15.23 -5.14
CA ALA A 261 -7.29 -16.31 -4.18
C ALA A 261 -8.54 -17.18 -4.08
N THR A 262 -8.36 -18.50 -4.17
CA THR A 262 -9.38 -19.50 -3.81
C THR A 262 -9.09 -20.03 -2.41
N PHE A 263 -10.01 -19.84 -1.47
CA PHE A 263 -9.81 -20.14 -0.06
C PHE A 263 -10.16 -21.58 0.29
N ALA A 264 -9.22 -22.50 0.08
CA ALA A 264 -9.33 -23.90 0.47
C ALA A 264 -7.95 -24.44 0.89
N GLU A 265 -7.93 -25.59 1.57
CA GLU A 265 -6.67 -26.31 1.87
C GLU A 265 -5.94 -26.72 0.58
N GLU A 266 -6.70 -27.05 -0.47
CA GLU A 266 -6.22 -27.21 -1.85
C GLU A 266 -6.69 -26.01 -2.68
N GLY A 267 -6.25 -24.82 -2.25
CA GLY A 267 -6.62 -23.54 -2.84
C GLY A 267 -5.70 -23.09 -3.96
N SER A 268 -5.87 -21.84 -4.37
CA SER A 268 -5.03 -21.17 -5.35
C SER A 268 -4.72 -19.74 -4.93
N PHE A 269 -3.57 -19.22 -5.35
CA PHE A 269 -3.17 -17.84 -5.12
C PHE A 269 -2.41 -17.30 -6.31
N SER A 270 -2.82 -16.15 -6.83
CA SER A 270 -2.05 -15.37 -7.79
C SER A 270 -1.91 -13.93 -7.33
N MET A 271 -0.78 -13.33 -7.69
CA MET A 271 -0.53 -11.91 -7.47
C MET A 271 0.29 -11.36 -8.63
N GLN A 272 -0.18 -10.25 -9.19
CA GLN A 272 0.55 -9.45 -10.14
C GLN A 272 0.77 -8.04 -9.60
N ILE A 273 1.99 -7.53 -9.78
CA ILE A 273 2.32 -6.12 -9.56
C ILE A 273 2.84 -5.55 -10.86
N THR A 274 2.15 -4.54 -11.39
CA THR A 274 2.44 -3.93 -12.68
C THR A 274 2.66 -2.43 -12.51
N ARG A 275 3.78 -1.94 -13.02
CA ARG A 275 4.15 -0.52 -12.99
C ARG A 275 3.26 0.29 -13.92
N LEU A 276 2.78 1.44 -13.45
CA LEU A 276 1.89 2.28 -14.28
C LEU A 276 2.66 3.05 -15.35
N GLU A 277 3.94 3.35 -15.12
CA GLU A 277 4.72 4.20 -16.04
C GLU A 277 4.92 3.54 -17.41
N ASP A 278 5.13 2.22 -17.42
CA ASP A 278 5.51 1.47 -18.62
C ASP A 278 4.79 0.13 -18.80
N ASN A 279 3.85 -0.19 -17.91
CA ASN A 279 3.08 -1.43 -17.91
C ASN A 279 3.94 -2.71 -17.75
N VAL A 280 5.13 -2.61 -17.18
CA VAL A 280 5.96 -3.78 -16.87
C VAL A 280 5.44 -4.47 -15.60
N THR A 281 5.13 -5.75 -15.73
CA THR A 281 4.86 -6.64 -14.59
C THR A 281 6.16 -7.01 -13.88
N VAL A 282 6.34 -6.52 -12.66
CA VAL A 282 7.52 -6.75 -11.82
C VAL A 282 7.34 -7.94 -10.86
N VAL A 283 6.10 -8.34 -10.63
CA VAL A 283 5.73 -9.54 -9.87
C VAL A 283 4.65 -10.28 -10.65
N ASP A 284 4.86 -11.58 -10.86
CA ASP A 284 3.88 -12.50 -11.42
C ASP A 284 3.98 -13.83 -10.67
N ILE A 285 3.12 -14.00 -9.67
CA ILE A 285 3.00 -15.21 -8.84
C ILE A 285 1.74 -15.95 -9.29
N ASN A 286 1.87 -17.25 -9.52
CA ASN A 286 0.76 -18.14 -9.82
C ASN A 286 0.98 -19.50 -9.15
N GLU A 287 0.30 -19.70 -8.02
CA GLU A 287 0.32 -20.91 -7.22
C GLU A 287 -1.05 -21.61 -7.32
N PRO A 288 -1.22 -22.57 -8.25
CA PRO A 288 -2.51 -23.22 -8.49
C PRO A 288 -2.88 -24.27 -7.43
N HIS A 289 -1.94 -24.63 -6.55
CA HIS A 289 -2.10 -25.64 -5.50
C HIS A 289 -1.39 -25.17 -4.24
N ILE A 290 -2.08 -24.40 -3.41
CA ILE A 290 -1.54 -23.84 -2.17
C ILE A 290 -2.61 -23.75 -1.10
N ASP A 291 -2.24 -24.09 0.14
CA ASP A 291 -3.14 -24.02 1.28
C ASP A 291 -3.47 -22.56 1.63
N MET A 292 -4.70 -22.16 1.37
CA MET A 292 -5.21 -20.81 1.62
C MET A 292 -6.24 -20.76 2.74
N TRP A 293 -6.42 -21.83 3.51
CA TRP A 293 -7.47 -21.95 4.51
C TRP A 293 -6.93 -22.21 5.91
N ARG A 294 -7.58 -21.63 6.91
CA ARG A 294 -7.27 -21.84 8.33
C ARG A 294 -8.52 -22.11 9.18
N GLY A 295 -9.68 -22.18 8.53
CA GLY A 295 -10.95 -22.32 9.22
C GLY A 295 -11.13 -23.72 9.78
N VAL A 296 -11.81 -23.80 10.91
CA VAL A 296 -12.28 -25.01 11.59
C VAL A 296 -13.81 -25.00 11.77
N SER A 297 -14.46 -23.90 11.40
CA SER A 297 -15.91 -23.72 11.44
C SER A 297 -16.41 -22.97 10.20
N GLY A 298 -17.72 -23.10 9.90
CA GLY A 298 -18.36 -22.36 8.81
C GLY A 298 -18.50 -20.85 9.04
N GLU A 299 -18.16 -20.35 10.24
CA GLU A 299 -18.13 -18.91 10.54
C GLU A 299 -16.73 -18.30 10.32
N ASP A 300 -15.72 -19.14 10.10
CA ASP A 300 -14.35 -18.68 9.88
C ASP A 300 -14.20 -18.17 8.44
N PHE A 301 -13.27 -17.23 8.24
CA PHE A 301 -13.04 -16.62 6.93
C PHE A 301 -11.62 -16.08 6.80
N ILE A 302 -11.17 -15.86 5.56
CA ILE A 302 -10.00 -15.06 5.23
C ILE A 302 -10.42 -13.62 4.96
N ARG A 303 -9.68 -12.68 5.53
CA ARG A 303 -9.89 -11.24 5.34
C ARG A 303 -8.64 -10.55 4.80
N PRO A 304 -8.79 -9.57 3.90
CA PRO A 304 -7.71 -8.67 3.56
C PRO A 304 -7.43 -7.64 4.66
N LYS A 305 -6.17 -7.21 4.72
CA LYS A 305 -5.72 -6.04 5.47
C LYS A 305 -4.76 -5.22 4.60
N TRP A 306 -4.86 -3.90 4.67
CA TRP A 306 -3.96 -2.96 3.98
C TRP A 306 -3.46 -1.88 4.92
N GLY A 307 -2.24 -1.40 4.70
CA GLY A 307 -1.71 -0.24 5.43
C GLY A 307 -0.21 -0.37 5.67
N ILE A 308 0.23 0.00 6.87
CA ILE A 308 1.59 -0.22 7.36
C ILE A 308 1.54 -0.89 8.74
N TYR A 309 1.92 -2.15 8.77
CA TYR A 309 2.12 -2.90 10.00
C TYR A 309 3.55 -3.39 10.06
N ARG A 310 4.38 -2.75 10.89
CA ARG A 310 5.82 -2.98 10.92
C ARG A 310 6.35 -3.31 12.30
N SER A 311 7.48 -3.98 12.33
CA SER A 311 8.27 -4.13 13.55
C SER A 311 9.18 -2.93 13.77
N VAL A 312 9.25 -2.48 15.02
CA VAL A 312 10.15 -1.44 15.52
C VAL A 312 11.22 -2.01 16.47
N ALA A 313 11.46 -3.33 16.44
CA ALA A 313 12.49 -3.97 17.25
C ALA A 313 13.92 -3.49 16.92
N GLU A 314 14.13 -2.94 15.73
CA GLU A 314 15.40 -2.41 15.21
C GLU A 314 15.22 -0.91 14.92
N LEU A 315 14.88 -0.14 15.95
CA LEU A 315 14.52 1.29 15.85
C LEU A 315 15.63 2.14 15.22
N ASP A 316 16.90 1.75 15.42
CA ASP A 316 18.09 2.40 14.86
C ASP A 316 18.21 2.27 13.34
N LYS A 317 17.54 1.29 12.72
CA LYS A 317 17.42 1.16 11.26
C LYS A 317 16.28 1.97 10.68
N LEU A 318 15.36 2.47 11.51
CA LEU A 318 14.18 3.21 11.07
C LEU A 318 14.43 4.71 11.23
N ARG A 319 14.05 5.50 10.23
CA ARG A 319 14.17 6.97 10.28
C ARG A 319 13.07 7.58 11.15
N GLY A 320 13.37 8.71 11.77
CA GLY A 320 12.41 9.41 12.66
C GLY A 320 11.39 10.27 11.91
N GLN A 321 11.61 10.50 10.61
CA GLN A 321 10.65 11.18 9.74
C GLN A 321 9.41 10.31 9.53
N GLU A 322 8.27 10.96 9.37
CA GLU A 322 7.00 10.33 9.04
C GLU A 322 7.14 9.45 7.79
N GLU A 323 6.73 8.19 7.91
CA GLU A 323 6.56 7.33 6.74
C GLU A 323 5.17 7.52 6.15
N ARG A 324 5.09 7.47 4.82
CA ARG A 324 3.87 7.71 4.05
C ARG A 324 3.69 6.59 3.05
N VAL A 325 2.66 5.79 3.24
CA VAL A 325 2.32 4.65 2.37
C VAL A 325 0.98 4.94 1.70
N LYS A 326 0.94 4.90 0.38
CA LYS A 326 -0.21 5.40 -0.38
C LYS A 326 -0.96 4.28 -1.06
N PHE A 327 -2.29 4.39 -1.05
CA PHE A 327 -3.19 3.44 -1.67
C PHE A 327 -4.31 4.17 -2.44
N ALA A 328 -4.69 3.67 -3.60
CA ALA A 328 -5.84 4.20 -4.35
C ALA A 328 -6.71 3.05 -4.88
N ASP A 329 -7.99 3.36 -5.07
CA ASP A 329 -8.99 2.50 -5.73
C ASP A 329 -8.98 1.03 -5.29
N PHE A 330 -9.23 0.77 -4.01
CA PHE A 330 -9.42 -0.60 -3.55
C PHE A 330 -10.69 -1.18 -4.19
N VAL A 331 -10.56 -2.37 -4.77
CA VAL A 331 -11.66 -3.15 -5.29
C VAL A 331 -11.56 -4.57 -4.75
N ILE A 332 -12.68 -5.10 -4.26
CA ILE A 332 -12.84 -6.47 -3.81
C ILE A 332 -13.95 -7.09 -4.64
N ARG A 333 -13.69 -8.21 -5.27
CA ARG A 333 -14.69 -8.99 -6.00
C ARG A 333 -14.77 -10.38 -5.44
N LYS A 334 -15.98 -10.90 -5.33
CA LYS A 334 -16.23 -12.33 -5.12
C LYS A 334 -16.85 -12.89 -6.39
N GLY A 335 -16.46 -14.10 -6.76
CA GLY A 335 -16.92 -14.70 -8.00
C GLY A 335 -16.28 -16.05 -8.31
N THR A 336 -16.43 -16.47 -9.56
CA THR A 336 -15.97 -17.78 -10.04
C THR A 336 -15.00 -17.62 -11.23
N PRO A 337 -13.82 -18.26 -11.22
CA PRO A 337 -12.85 -18.25 -12.33
C PRO A 337 -13.25 -19.02 -13.59
#